data_AF-A0A662EBG4-F1
#
_entry.id   AF-A0A662EBG4-F1
#
_cell.length_a   1.000
_cell.length_b   1.000
_cell.length_c   1.000
_cell.angle_alpha   90.00
_cell.angle_beta   90.00
_cell.angle_gamma   90.00
#
_symmetry.space_group_name_H-M   'P 1'
#
loop_
_entity.id
_entity.type
_entity.pdbx_description
1 polymer ?
#
loop_
_entity_poly.entity_id
_entity_poly.type
_entity_poly.pdbx_seq_one_letter_code
_entity_poly.pdbx_strand_id
1 'polypeptide(L)'
;MTGRGDAQIVERGFQRYEGERSGVPGAIRSVSWESIRATLGLGRPARYKIFPVIAVIIAYLPAVVFIGIAVLIPGNILDPEEIADYPGYYGFITLAILLFAALVAPEVLVSDRRNGMLAMYLSTPLHRGTYLTAKAIAVVSTLALVTLGPPILMLLGYTVEGVGPDGLGGWLLVLFRIVISGVAVSAALAAVSMAASSLTDRRAFAAIGIVLVVLASPALAAALVDGAGLSPYWRLLDLFSMPFELVYRIFGQPGSFPEVSTWAVLAVNLAWTVGGLLIVWWRYSRLVIAR
;
A
#
# COMPACT_ATOMS: atom_id res chain seq x y z
N MET A 1 6.70 -58.32 -11.54
CA MET A 1 5.61 -57.57 -10.87
C MET A 1 6.11 -57.19 -9.47
N THR A 2 6.64 -55.98 -9.30
CA THR A 2 7.17 -55.49 -8.02
C THR A 2 6.05 -54.78 -7.25
N GLY A 3 5.70 -55.31 -6.08
CA GLY A 3 4.63 -54.81 -5.23
C GLY A 3 4.94 -53.41 -4.69
N ARG A 4 4.09 -52.44 -5.02
CA ARG A 4 4.00 -51.16 -4.30
C ARG A 4 3.23 -51.39 -3.00
N GLY A 5 3.88 -52.03 -2.03
CA GLY A 5 3.45 -52.04 -0.64
C GLY A 5 3.95 -50.80 0.09
N ASP A 6 3.17 -50.32 1.06
CA ASP A 6 3.45 -49.26 2.04
C ASP A 6 3.12 -47.81 1.70
N ALA A 7 1.99 -47.57 1.04
CA ALA A 7 1.22 -46.35 1.32
C ALA A 7 0.29 -46.61 2.51
N GLN A 8 0.74 -46.35 3.73
CA GLN A 8 -0.09 -46.46 4.93
C GLN A 8 -0.86 -45.15 5.14
N ILE A 9 -2.19 -45.19 5.07
CA ILE A 9 -3.06 -44.06 5.46
C ILE A 9 -3.06 -44.03 6.99
N VAL A 10 -2.24 -43.17 7.56
CA VAL A 10 -2.24 -42.92 9.01
C VAL A 10 -3.32 -41.88 9.29
N GLU A 11 -4.44 -42.31 9.85
CA GLU A 11 -5.47 -41.42 10.37
C GLU A 11 -4.91 -40.71 11.61
N ARG A 12 -4.31 -39.53 11.40
CA ARG A 12 -4.08 -38.61 12.52
C ARG A 12 -5.45 -38.06 12.90
N GLY A 13 -6.05 -38.63 13.94
CA GLY A 13 -7.31 -38.14 14.50
C GLY A 13 -7.24 -36.62 14.62
N PHE A 14 -8.18 -35.92 13.98
CA PHE A 14 -8.25 -34.47 14.07
C PHE A 14 -8.64 -34.10 15.49
N GLN A 15 -7.76 -33.37 16.19
CA GLN A 15 -8.09 -32.84 17.50
C GLN A 15 -9.28 -31.89 17.33
N ARG A 16 -10.38 -32.16 18.05
CA ARG A 16 -11.54 -31.28 18.04
C ARG A 16 -11.14 -29.94 18.63
N TYR A 17 -11.54 -28.87 17.94
CA TYR A 17 -11.36 -27.51 18.44
C TYR A 17 -12.43 -27.24 19.51
N GLU A 18 -12.00 -27.24 20.77
CA GLU A 18 -12.86 -26.97 21.94
C GLU A 18 -12.91 -25.47 22.33
N GLY A 19 -12.17 -24.62 21.60
CA GLY A 19 -12.11 -23.18 21.88
C GLY A 19 -13.31 -22.40 21.34
N GLU A 20 -13.47 -21.17 21.82
CA GLU A 20 -14.52 -20.27 21.34
C GLU A 20 -14.25 -19.82 19.90
N ARG A 21 -15.26 -19.94 19.04
CA ARG A 21 -15.12 -19.60 17.61
C ARG A 21 -15.07 -18.08 17.45
N SER A 22 -13.98 -17.57 16.87
CA SER A 22 -13.72 -16.13 16.68
C SER A 22 -14.62 -15.41 15.65
N GLY A 23 -15.56 -16.12 15.03
CA GLY A 23 -16.56 -15.58 14.11
C GLY A 23 -15.96 -14.91 12.86
N VAL A 24 -16.75 -14.03 12.25
CA VAL A 24 -16.37 -13.27 11.04
C VAL A 24 -15.18 -12.33 11.29
N PRO A 25 -15.11 -11.55 12.38
CA PRO A 25 -13.97 -10.67 12.64
C PRO A 25 -12.65 -11.46 12.77
N GLY A 26 -12.68 -12.62 13.43
CA GLY A 26 -11.54 -13.51 13.54
C GLY A 26 -11.08 -14.09 12.20
N ALA A 27 -12.03 -14.42 11.32
CA ALA A 27 -11.73 -14.87 9.96
C ALA A 27 -11.10 -13.74 9.12
N ILE A 28 -11.63 -12.51 9.18
CA ILE A 28 -11.05 -11.34 8.51
C ILE A 28 -9.62 -11.10 8.99
N ARG A 29 -9.39 -11.10 10.30
CA ARG A 29 -8.07 -10.89 10.90
C ARG A 29 -7.08 -11.96 10.42
N SER A 30 -7.49 -13.22 10.44
CA SER A 30 -6.64 -14.35 10.03
C SER A 30 -6.25 -14.27 8.55
N VAL A 31 -7.21 -14.01 7.65
CA VAL A 31 -6.95 -13.87 6.22
C VAL A 31 -6.10 -12.65 5.91
N SER A 32 -6.35 -11.52 6.61
CA SER A 32 -5.55 -10.31 6.45
C SER A 32 -4.11 -10.54 6.86
N TRP A 33 -3.89 -11.12 8.04
CA TRP A 33 -2.57 -11.41 8.58
C TRP A 33 -1.78 -12.39 7.71
N GLU A 34 -2.41 -13.47 7.26
CA GLU A 34 -1.75 -14.44 6.39
C GLU A 34 -1.42 -13.83 5.01
N SER A 35 -2.27 -12.94 4.49
CA SER A 35 -1.99 -12.23 3.25
C SER A 35 -0.81 -11.25 3.38
N ILE A 36 -0.68 -10.56 4.52
CA ILE A 36 0.49 -9.72 4.84
C ILE A 36 1.75 -10.58 4.91
N ARG A 37 1.72 -11.69 5.68
CA ARG A 37 2.84 -12.62 5.81
C ARG A 37 3.29 -13.19 4.48
N ALA A 38 2.33 -13.62 3.65
CA ALA A 38 2.60 -14.18 2.33
C ALA A 38 3.31 -13.16 1.42
N THR A 39 2.87 -11.89 1.47
CA THR A 39 3.46 -10.80 0.67
C THR A 39 4.87 -10.44 1.13
N LEU A 40 5.11 -10.44 2.44
CA LEU A 40 6.43 -10.18 3.03
C LEU A 40 7.35 -11.41 3.01
N GLY A 41 6.88 -12.57 2.53
CA GLY A 41 7.64 -13.82 2.53
C GLY A 41 7.92 -14.40 3.92
N LEU A 42 7.14 -14.01 4.93
CA LEU A 42 7.27 -14.51 6.31
C LEU A 42 6.87 -16.00 6.37
N GLY A 43 7.69 -16.82 7.02
CA GLY A 43 7.49 -18.28 7.06
C GLY A 43 7.92 -19.03 5.79
N ARG A 44 8.54 -18.35 4.82
CA ARG A 44 9.09 -18.96 3.59
C ARG A 44 10.63 -18.84 3.54
N PRO A 45 11.32 -19.65 2.70
CA PRO A 45 12.76 -19.53 2.48
C PRO A 45 13.19 -18.13 2.05
N ALA A 46 14.45 -17.77 2.31
CA ALA A 46 14.98 -16.40 2.12
C ALA A 46 14.74 -15.82 0.72
N ARG A 47 14.72 -16.65 -0.34
CA ARG A 47 14.45 -16.22 -1.72
C ARG A 47 13.13 -15.48 -1.91
N TYR A 48 12.11 -15.76 -1.09
CA TYR A 48 10.80 -15.09 -1.16
C TYR A 48 10.77 -13.76 -0.40
N LYS A 49 11.82 -13.43 0.34
CA LYS A 49 11.95 -12.18 1.10
C LYS A 49 12.77 -11.12 0.37
N ILE A 50 13.52 -11.50 -0.67
CA ILE A 50 14.43 -10.61 -1.40
C ILE A 50 13.69 -9.35 -1.87
N PHE A 51 12.60 -9.54 -2.59
CA PHE A 51 11.83 -8.44 -3.17
C PHE A 51 11.24 -7.48 -2.10
N PRO A 52 10.43 -7.95 -1.11
CA PRO A 52 9.87 -7.05 -0.11
C PRO A 52 10.96 -6.40 0.76
N VAL A 53 12.05 -7.10 1.07
CA VAL A 53 13.18 -6.54 1.84
C VAL A 53 13.89 -5.44 1.07
N ILE A 54 14.22 -5.64 -0.22
CA ILE A 54 14.85 -4.60 -1.04
C ILE A 54 13.98 -3.35 -1.07
N ALA A 55 12.68 -3.53 -1.28
CA ALA A 55 11.75 -2.43 -1.40
C ALA A 55 11.56 -1.67 -0.08
N VAL A 56 11.55 -2.37 1.07
CA VAL A 56 11.59 -1.75 2.41
C VAL A 56 12.93 -1.02 2.63
N ILE A 57 14.07 -1.60 2.23
CA ILE A 57 15.37 -0.94 2.34
C ILE A 57 15.37 0.36 1.54
N ILE A 58 14.94 0.34 0.28
CA ILE A 58 14.86 1.55 -0.57
C ILE A 58 13.96 2.61 0.08
N ALA A 59 12.86 2.21 0.72
CA ALA A 59 11.96 3.13 1.41
C ALA A 59 12.56 3.75 2.68
N TYR A 60 13.34 2.99 3.46
CA TYR A 60 13.88 3.44 4.74
C TYR A 60 15.27 4.06 4.63
N LEU A 61 16.00 3.77 3.55
CA LEU A 61 17.36 4.25 3.35
C LEU A 61 17.46 5.79 3.35
N PRO A 62 16.61 6.55 2.63
CA PRO A 62 16.64 8.02 2.70
C PRO A 62 16.41 8.54 4.12
N ALA A 63 15.45 7.97 4.87
CA ALA A 63 15.18 8.38 6.25
C ALA A 63 16.41 8.19 7.15
N VAL A 64 17.09 7.04 7.05
CA VAL A 64 18.31 6.78 7.81
C VAL A 64 19.41 7.78 7.44
N VAL A 65 19.55 8.11 6.15
CA VAL A 65 20.52 9.11 5.68
C VAL A 65 20.20 10.49 6.23
N PHE A 66 18.94 10.93 6.17
CA PHE A 66 18.54 12.26 6.67
C PHE A 66 18.68 12.38 8.18
N ILE A 67 18.35 11.33 8.94
CA ILE A 67 18.61 11.29 10.38
C ILE A 67 20.13 11.36 10.64
N GLY A 68 20.94 10.60 9.90
CA GLY A 68 22.39 10.64 10.01
C GLY A 68 22.98 12.01 9.69
N ILE A 69 22.44 12.72 8.70
CA ILE A 69 22.81 14.10 8.39
C ILE A 69 22.47 15.03 9.55
N ALA A 70 21.26 14.92 10.12
CA ALA A 70 20.84 15.73 11.27
C ALA A 70 21.75 15.53 12.50
N VAL A 71 22.27 14.32 12.70
CA VAL A 71 23.21 14.00 13.79
C VAL A 71 24.61 14.57 13.52
N LEU A 72 25.09 14.47 12.27
CA LEU A 72 26.48 14.73 11.92
C LEU A 72 26.75 16.19 11.51
N ILE A 73 25.74 16.89 11.00
CA ILE A 73 25.85 18.25 10.49
C ILE A 73 25.15 19.21 11.45
N PRO A 74 25.89 20.13 12.09
CA PRO A 74 25.30 21.19 12.90
C PRO A 74 24.27 22.02 12.12
N GLY A 75 23.11 22.30 12.73
CA GLY A 75 22.00 23.02 12.09
C GLY A 75 22.33 24.45 11.62
N ASN A 76 23.41 25.05 12.11
CA ASN A 76 23.91 26.33 11.59
C ASN A 76 24.57 26.25 10.20
N ILE A 77 24.74 25.04 9.64
CA ILE A 77 25.33 24.79 8.32
C ILE A 77 24.26 24.26 7.34
N LEU A 78 23.34 23.43 7.82
CA LEU A 78 22.31 22.78 7.00
C LEU A 78 21.11 22.43 7.89
N ASP A 79 19.96 23.03 7.64
CA ASP A 79 18.74 22.71 8.41
C ASP A 79 18.12 21.40 7.88
N PRO A 80 17.97 20.34 8.70
CA PRO A 80 17.45 19.05 8.23
C PRO A 80 16.05 19.13 7.61
N GLU A 81 15.22 20.07 8.09
CA GLU A 81 13.89 20.36 7.52
C GLU A 81 13.96 21.00 6.12
N GLU A 82 15.06 21.69 5.78
CA GLU A 82 15.27 22.21 4.41
C GLU A 82 15.71 21.11 3.43
N ILE A 83 16.33 20.04 3.93
CA ILE A 83 16.81 18.92 3.09
C ILE A 83 15.67 17.97 2.75
N ALA A 84 14.84 17.63 3.75
CA ALA A 84 13.72 16.71 3.57
C ALA A 84 12.64 16.96 4.63
N ASP A 85 11.66 17.79 4.29
CA ASP A 85 10.44 17.90 5.06
C ASP A 85 9.57 16.61 4.92
N TYR A 86 8.60 16.44 5.83
CA TYR A 86 7.77 15.23 5.84
C TYR A 86 6.99 14.98 4.53
N PRO A 87 6.40 16.01 3.86
CA PRO A 87 5.81 15.84 2.53
C PRO A 87 6.82 15.52 1.43
N GLY A 88 7.93 16.26 1.36
CA GLY A 88 8.98 16.07 0.36
C GLY A 88 9.65 14.71 0.46
N TYR A 89 9.67 14.11 1.65
CA TYR A 89 10.16 12.75 1.87
C TYR A 89 9.53 11.72 0.90
N TYR A 90 8.24 11.86 0.59
CA TYR A 90 7.56 10.95 -0.34
C TYR A 90 8.19 10.94 -1.74
N GLY A 91 8.76 12.07 -2.17
CA GLY A 91 9.50 12.17 -3.43
C GLY A 91 10.67 11.18 -3.50
N PHE A 92 11.41 10.99 -2.40
CA PHE A 92 12.55 10.08 -2.32
C PHE A 92 12.16 8.60 -2.29
N ILE A 93 10.94 8.27 -1.85
CA ILE A 93 10.46 6.88 -1.74
C ILE A 93 9.45 6.49 -2.83
N THR A 94 9.19 7.37 -3.79
CA THR A 94 8.29 7.19 -4.93
C THR A 94 8.50 5.84 -5.63
N LEU A 95 9.76 5.48 -5.91
CA LEU A 95 10.10 4.22 -6.58
C LEU A 95 9.72 3.00 -5.74
N ALA A 96 9.97 3.03 -4.42
CA ALA A 96 9.62 1.94 -3.52
C ALA A 96 8.09 1.77 -3.42
N ILE A 97 7.35 2.89 -3.34
CA ILE A 97 5.88 2.89 -3.30
C ILE A 97 5.32 2.28 -4.60
N LEU A 98 5.81 2.72 -5.76
CA LEU A 98 5.38 2.20 -7.07
C LEU A 98 5.60 0.69 -7.15
N LEU A 99 6.78 0.23 -6.73
CA LEU A 99 7.17 -1.18 -6.77
C LEU A 99 6.28 -2.03 -5.85
N PHE A 100 5.99 -1.54 -4.63
CA PHE A 100 5.05 -2.20 -3.71
C PHE A 100 3.62 -2.22 -4.28
N ALA A 101 3.13 -1.07 -4.76
CA ALA A 101 1.79 -0.97 -5.33
C ALA A 101 1.60 -1.93 -6.51
N ALA A 102 2.62 -2.09 -7.36
CA ALA A 102 2.58 -2.97 -8.52
C ALA A 102 2.63 -4.47 -8.18
N LEU A 103 3.12 -4.87 -7.00
CA LEU A 103 3.39 -6.29 -6.70
C LEU A 103 2.55 -6.86 -5.57
N VAL A 104 2.20 -6.06 -4.56
CA VAL A 104 1.41 -6.51 -3.41
C VAL A 104 0.00 -6.94 -3.84
N ALA A 105 -0.75 -6.06 -4.52
CA ALA A 105 -2.14 -6.37 -4.85
C ALA A 105 -2.28 -7.57 -5.83
N PRO A 106 -1.43 -7.71 -6.86
CA PRO A 106 -1.44 -8.91 -7.69
C PRO A 106 -1.11 -10.18 -6.91
N GLU A 107 -0.10 -10.13 -6.03
CA GLU A 107 0.26 -11.28 -5.20
C GLU A 107 -0.88 -11.69 -4.28
N VAL A 108 -1.66 -10.74 -3.76
CA VAL A 108 -2.74 -11.00 -2.81
C VAL A 108 -4.05 -11.47 -3.47
N LEU A 109 -4.43 -10.90 -4.62
CA LEU A 109 -5.73 -11.16 -5.26
C LEU A 109 -5.66 -12.17 -6.41
N VAL A 110 -4.60 -12.14 -7.22
CA VAL A 110 -4.48 -13.03 -8.39
C VAL A 110 -4.08 -14.44 -7.95
N SER A 111 -3.26 -14.55 -6.90
CA SER A 111 -2.85 -15.84 -6.34
C SER A 111 -4.04 -16.69 -5.90
N ASP A 112 -4.99 -16.10 -5.18
CA ASP A 112 -6.13 -16.80 -4.61
C ASP A 112 -7.07 -17.33 -5.69
N ARG A 113 -7.30 -16.55 -6.75
CA ARG A 113 -8.11 -16.99 -7.89
C ARG A 113 -7.40 -18.07 -8.68
N ARG A 114 -6.12 -17.88 -8.98
CA ARG A 114 -5.33 -18.83 -9.77
C ARG A 114 -5.17 -20.19 -9.07
N ASN A 115 -5.07 -20.20 -7.74
CA ASN A 115 -4.88 -21.42 -6.96
C ASN A 115 -6.20 -22.03 -6.46
N GLY A 116 -7.36 -21.46 -6.81
CA GLY A 116 -8.67 -21.93 -6.32
C GLY A 116 -8.93 -21.67 -4.83
N MET A 117 -8.04 -20.94 -4.15
CA MET A 117 -8.17 -20.63 -2.72
C MET A 117 -9.38 -19.75 -2.42
N LEU A 118 -9.86 -18.96 -3.38
CA LEU A 118 -11.07 -18.15 -3.20
C LEU A 118 -12.28 -19.01 -2.79
N ALA A 119 -12.48 -20.19 -3.41
CA ALA A 119 -13.56 -21.10 -3.05
C ALA A 119 -13.41 -21.62 -1.61
N MET A 120 -12.16 -21.93 -1.22
CA MET A 120 -11.82 -22.40 0.13
C MET A 120 -12.03 -21.33 1.19
N TYR A 121 -11.79 -20.05 0.89
CA TYR A 121 -12.11 -18.97 1.84
C TYR A 121 -13.62 -18.79 2.01
N LEU A 122 -14.39 -18.92 0.93
CA LEU A 122 -15.85 -18.74 0.96
C LEU A 122 -16.62 -19.96 1.49
N SER A 123 -15.96 -21.09 1.73
CA SER A 123 -16.53 -22.21 2.50
C SER A 123 -16.40 -22.03 4.02
N THR A 124 -15.67 -21.00 4.46
CA THR A 124 -15.58 -20.56 5.86
C THR A 124 -16.69 -19.53 6.18
N PRO A 125 -16.75 -18.85 7.36
CA PRO A 125 -17.82 -17.89 7.64
C PRO A 125 -17.70 -16.57 6.84
N LEU A 126 -16.79 -16.50 5.84
CA LEU A 126 -16.58 -15.32 5.00
C LEU A 126 -17.51 -15.34 3.79
N HIS A 127 -18.14 -14.20 3.52
CA HIS A 127 -18.72 -13.91 2.21
C HIS A 127 -17.75 -13.06 1.37
N ARG A 128 -18.11 -12.80 0.11
CA ARG A 128 -17.26 -12.06 -0.85
C ARG A 128 -16.84 -10.68 -0.33
N GLY A 129 -17.74 -9.98 0.35
CA GLY A 129 -17.48 -8.67 0.95
C GLY A 129 -16.43 -8.73 2.06
N THR A 130 -16.64 -9.59 3.07
CA THR A 130 -15.69 -9.75 4.18
C THR A 130 -14.33 -10.29 3.72
N TYR A 131 -14.31 -11.14 2.68
CA TYR A 131 -13.07 -11.57 2.04
C TYR A 131 -12.34 -10.38 1.41
N LEU A 132 -13.03 -9.55 0.61
CA LEU A 132 -12.42 -8.37 0.00
C LEU A 132 -11.95 -7.35 1.04
N THR A 133 -12.70 -7.15 2.13
CA THR A 133 -12.26 -6.33 3.26
C THR A 133 -10.96 -6.86 3.85
N ALA A 134 -10.85 -8.17 4.09
CA ALA A 134 -9.61 -8.77 4.58
C ALA A 134 -8.43 -8.54 3.62
N LYS A 135 -8.66 -8.69 2.32
CA LYS A 135 -7.63 -8.42 1.30
C LYS A 135 -7.26 -6.95 1.21
N ALA A 136 -8.23 -6.04 1.30
CA ALA A 136 -7.98 -4.61 1.34
C ALA A 136 -7.15 -4.21 2.56
N ILE A 137 -7.48 -4.71 3.75
CA ILE A 137 -6.68 -4.50 4.97
C ILE A 137 -5.26 -4.98 4.76
N ALA A 138 -5.07 -6.17 4.19
CA ALA A 138 -3.74 -6.71 3.94
C ALA A 138 -2.91 -5.85 2.98
N VAL A 139 -3.49 -5.45 1.85
CA VAL A 139 -2.81 -4.63 0.83
C VAL A 139 -2.49 -3.25 1.38
N VAL A 140 -3.46 -2.56 1.98
CA VAL A 140 -3.27 -1.24 2.59
C VAL A 140 -2.23 -1.29 3.69
N SER A 141 -2.29 -2.26 4.60
CA SER A 141 -1.31 -2.38 5.70
C SER A 141 0.10 -2.66 5.18
N THR A 142 0.23 -3.45 4.10
CA THR A 142 1.53 -3.74 3.50
C THR A 142 2.11 -2.53 2.78
N LEU A 143 1.28 -1.73 2.08
CA LEU A 143 1.71 -0.45 1.52
C LEU A 143 2.04 0.56 2.62
N ALA A 144 1.25 0.58 3.70
CA ALA A 144 1.44 1.45 4.84
C ALA A 144 2.81 1.27 5.52
N LEU A 145 3.38 0.05 5.48
CA LEU A 145 4.75 -0.19 5.94
C LEU A 145 5.77 0.73 5.27
N VAL A 146 5.58 1.03 3.98
CA VAL A 146 6.50 1.87 3.18
C VAL A 146 6.05 3.32 3.17
N THR A 147 4.75 3.62 3.27
CA THR A 147 4.26 5.01 3.25
C THR A 147 4.24 5.68 4.62
N LEU A 148 4.07 4.95 5.71
CA LEU A 148 4.07 5.47 7.09
C LEU A 148 5.38 5.23 7.82
N GLY A 149 5.99 4.07 7.58
CA GLY A 149 7.17 3.62 8.31
C GLY A 149 8.33 4.62 8.28
N PRO A 150 8.80 5.04 7.10
CA PRO A 150 9.94 5.96 7.02
C PRO A 150 9.65 7.37 7.56
N PRO A 151 8.50 8.03 7.30
CA PRO A 151 8.19 9.31 7.94
C PRO A 151 8.08 9.23 9.47
N ILE A 152 7.53 8.14 10.03
CA ILE A 152 7.54 7.92 11.48
C ILE A 152 8.97 7.77 12.00
N LEU A 153 9.83 7.04 11.28
CA LEU A 153 11.24 6.94 11.63
C LEU A 153 11.93 8.30 11.63
N MET A 154 11.66 9.16 10.64
CA MET A 154 12.17 10.53 10.61
C MET A 154 11.67 11.35 11.80
N LEU A 155 10.37 11.29 12.12
CA LEU A 155 9.81 11.99 13.28
C LEU A 155 10.54 11.58 14.57
N LEU A 156 10.75 10.28 14.78
CA LEU A 156 11.47 9.78 15.94
C LEU A 156 12.94 10.23 15.95
N GLY A 157 13.63 10.13 14.81
CA GLY A 157 15.03 10.52 14.69
C GLY A 157 15.25 12.01 14.96
N TYR A 158 14.45 12.88 14.33
CA TYR A 158 14.52 14.32 14.56
C TYR A 158 14.14 14.72 15.98
N THR A 159 13.19 14.01 16.60
CA THR A 159 12.84 14.24 18.01
C THR A 159 14.01 13.94 18.95
N VAL A 160 14.76 12.85 18.71
CA VAL A 160 15.91 12.47 19.53
C VAL A 160 17.06 13.48 19.39
N GLU A 161 17.28 14.02 18.19
CA GLU A 161 18.29 15.04 17.92
C GLU A 161 17.89 16.47 18.35
N GLY A 162 16.66 16.66 18.83
CA GLY A 162 16.17 17.99 19.24
C GLY A 162 15.87 18.94 18.07
N VAL A 163 15.81 18.43 16.84
CA VAL A 163 15.40 19.16 15.62
C VAL A 163 13.98 18.79 15.17
N GLY A 164 13.24 18.09 16.03
CA GLY A 164 11.85 17.69 15.78
C GLY A 164 10.84 18.79 16.16
N PRO A 165 9.54 18.53 15.97
CA PRO A 165 8.49 19.50 16.24
C PRO A 165 8.46 19.98 17.69
N ASP A 166 8.22 21.28 17.88
CA ASP A 166 8.20 21.90 19.21
C ASP A 166 7.05 21.39 20.09
N GLY A 167 7.44 20.88 21.26
CA GLY A 167 6.54 20.45 22.32
C GLY A 167 5.65 19.24 21.95
N LEU A 168 4.93 18.73 22.95
CA LEU A 168 4.07 17.55 22.77
C LEU A 168 2.92 17.80 21.77
N GLY A 169 2.38 19.02 21.75
CA GLY A 169 1.29 19.39 20.84
C GLY A 169 1.72 19.39 19.36
N GLY A 170 2.87 20.00 19.05
CA GLY A 170 3.44 19.99 17.70
C GLY A 170 3.79 18.58 17.25
N TRP A 171 4.40 17.79 18.15
CA TRP A 171 4.75 16.39 17.87
C TRP A 171 3.53 15.54 17.53
N LEU A 172 2.45 15.62 18.32
CA LEU A 172 1.21 14.89 18.06
C LEU A 172 0.51 15.34 16.78
N LEU A 173 0.55 16.64 16.47
CA LEU A 173 -0.01 17.17 15.22
C LEU A 173 0.75 16.62 14.00
N VAL A 174 2.07 16.61 14.04
CA VAL A 174 2.91 16.05 12.96
C VAL A 174 2.70 14.54 12.84
N LEU A 175 2.66 13.80 13.95
CA LEU A 175 2.33 12.38 13.94
C LEU A 175 0.97 12.13 13.28
N PHE A 176 -0.06 12.90 13.64
CA PHE A 176 -1.39 12.79 13.05
C PHE A 176 -1.38 13.06 11.55
N ARG A 177 -0.67 14.11 11.10
CA ARG A 177 -0.49 14.43 9.68
C ARG A 177 0.22 13.31 8.93
N ILE A 178 1.28 12.73 9.51
CA ILE A 178 1.99 11.57 8.94
C ILE A 178 1.04 10.38 8.80
N VAL A 179 0.29 10.05 9.85
CA VAL A 179 -0.66 8.92 9.86
C VAL A 179 -1.73 9.09 8.79
N ILE A 180 -2.38 10.25 8.71
CA ILE A 180 -3.40 10.50 7.69
C ILE A 180 -2.79 10.47 6.29
N SER A 181 -1.62 11.07 6.09
CA SER A 181 -0.95 11.12 4.79
C SER A 181 -0.60 9.73 4.28
N GLY A 182 0.07 8.91 5.10
CA GLY A 182 0.45 7.57 4.67
C GLY A 182 -0.73 6.62 4.52
N VAL A 183 -1.81 6.78 5.31
CA VAL A 183 -3.08 6.06 5.10
C VAL A 183 -3.76 6.50 3.80
N ALA A 184 -3.82 7.80 3.52
CA ALA A 184 -4.44 8.32 2.29
C ALA A 184 -3.70 7.80 1.04
N VAL A 185 -2.37 7.90 1.02
CA VAL A 185 -1.54 7.39 -0.08
C VAL A 185 -1.68 5.88 -0.24
N SER A 186 -1.57 5.12 0.86
CA SER A 186 -1.67 3.65 0.80
C SER A 186 -3.07 3.19 0.39
N ALA A 187 -4.14 3.84 0.84
CA ALA A 187 -5.51 3.51 0.48
C ALA A 187 -5.79 3.78 -1.01
N ALA A 188 -5.40 4.95 -1.52
CA ALA A 188 -5.62 5.31 -2.92
C ALA A 188 -4.87 4.35 -3.87
N LEU A 189 -3.57 4.14 -3.63
CA LEU A 189 -2.77 3.24 -4.46
C LEU A 189 -3.17 1.78 -4.30
N ALA A 190 -3.54 1.33 -3.09
CA ALA A 190 -4.06 -0.02 -2.89
C ALA A 190 -5.36 -0.24 -3.67
N ALA A 191 -6.29 0.71 -3.65
CA ALA A 191 -7.56 0.58 -4.37
C ALA A 191 -7.34 0.47 -5.88
N VAL A 192 -6.46 1.30 -6.45
CA VAL A 192 -6.07 1.25 -7.86
C VAL A 192 -5.41 -0.09 -8.21
N SER A 193 -4.42 -0.50 -7.40
CA SER A 193 -3.70 -1.74 -7.64
C SER A 193 -4.61 -2.97 -7.51
N MET A 194 -5.54 -2.96 -6.56
CA MET A 194 -6.54 -4.02 -6.41
C MET A 194 -7.51 -4.03 -7.60
N ALA A 195 -7.95 -2.86 -8.07
CA ALA A 195 -8.82 -2.75 -9.25
C ALA A 195 -8.14 -3.37 -10.47
N ALA A 196 -6.92 -2.97 -10.81
CA ALA A 196 -6.15 -3.55 -11.90
C ALA A 196 -5.94 -5.06 -11.71
N SER A 197 -5.62 -5.50 -10.49
CA SER A 197 -5.46 -6.93 -10.17
C SER A 197 -6.74 -7.73 -10.37
N SER A 198 -7.92 -7.14 -10.15
CA SER A 198 -9.21 -7.81 -10.35
C SER A 198 -9.60 -8.04 -11.82
N LEU A 199 -8.90 -7.38 -12.76
CA LEU A 199 -9.20 -7.45 -14.19
C LEU A 199 -8.53 -8.63 -14.90
N THR A 200 -7.48 -9.22 -14.32
CA THR A 200 -6.70 -10.30 -14.96
C THR A 200 -6.37 -11.43 -13.99
N ASP A 201 -6.19 -12.65 -14.49
CA ASP A 201 -5.79 -13.84 -13.71
C ASP A 201 -4.26 -14.08 -13.76
N ARG A 202 -3.50 -13.22 -14.43
CA ARG A 202 -2.04 -13.33 -14.55
C ARG A 202 -1.35 -12.23 -13.77
N ARG A 203 -0.55 -12.61 -12.77
CA ARG A 203 0.17 -11.69 -11.87
C ARG A 203 1.03 -10.68 -12.65
N ALA A 204 1.77 -11.14 -13.65
CA ALA A 204 2.63 -10.30 -14.47
C ALA A 204 1.83 -9.22 -15.24
N PHE A 205 0.69 -9.58 -15.83
CA PHE A 205 -0.15 -8.61 -16.54
C PHE A 205 -0.81 -7.61 -15.59
N ALA A 206 -1.19 -8.03 -14.38
CA ALA A 206 -1.69 -7.10 -13.37
C ALA A 206 -0.61 -6.09 -12.97
N ALA A 207 0.61 -6.57 -12.66
CA ALA A 207 1.72 -5.70 -12.28
C ALA A 207 2.09 -4.70 -13.38
N ILE A 208 2.22 -5.18 -14.63
CA ILE A 208 2.49 -4.30 -15.79
C ILE A 208 1.37 -3.28 -15.96
N GLY A 209 0.10 -3.70 -15.88
CA GLY A 209 -1.04 -2.81 -15.99
C GLY A 209 -1.04 -1.72 -14.92
N ILE A 210 -0.71 -2.07 -13.67
CA ILE A 210 -0.57 -1.09 -12.57
C ILE A 210 0.52 -0.08 -12.91
N VAL A 211 1.72 -0.55 -13.26
CA VAL A 211 2.85 0.34 -13.59
C VAL A 211 2.50 1.25 -14.76
N LEU A 212 1.89 0.71 -15.82
CA LEU A 212 1.49 1.49 -16.99
C LEU A 212 0.46 2.57 -16.65
N VAL A 213 -0.62 2.22 -15.94
CA VAL A 213 -1.66 3.20 -15.58
C VAL A 213 -1.08 4.29 -14.68
N VAL A 214 -0.29 3.89 -13.68
CA VAL A 214 0.30 4.81 -12.71
C VAL A 214 1.31 5.75 -13.39
N LEU A 215 2.18 5.26 -14.26
CA LEU A 215 3.17 6.10 -14.96
C LEU A 215 2.62 6.87 -16.16
N ALA A 216 1.59 6.36 -16.84
CA ALA A 216 0.97 7.06 -17.96
C ALA A 216 0.09 8.23 -17.49
N SER A 217 -0.53 8.12 -16.31
CA SER A 217 -1.41 9.17 -15.77
C SER A 217 -0.75 10.55 -15.59
N PRO A 218 0.46 10.70 -14.99
CA PRO A 218 1.15 11.99 -14.91
C PRO A 218 1.56 12.50 -16.30
N ALA A 219 2.02 11.61 -17.19
CA ALA A 219 2.42 11.99 -18.54
C ALA A 219 1.24 12.53 -19.35
N LEU A 220 0.07 11.91 -19.25
CA LEU A 220 -1.16 12.37 -19.88
C LEU A 220 -1.62 13.71 -19.30
N ALA A 221 -1.63 13.83 -17.97
CA ALA A 221 -2.00 15.07 -17.29
C ALA A 221 -1.09 16.24 -17.69
N ALA A 222 0.23 16.01 -17.74
CA ALA A 222 1.21 16.99 -18.19
C ALA A 222 1.01 17.35 -19.67
N ALA A 223 0.77 16.37 -20.55
CA ALA A 223 0.52 16.64 -21.97
C ALA A 223 -0.74 17.50 -22.20
N LEU A 224 -1.81 17.28 -21.42
CA LEU A 224 -3.04 18.07 -21.52
C LEU A 224 -2.86 19.50 -21.02
N VAL A 225 -2.16 19.70 -19.90
CA VAL A 225 -1.99 21.03 -19.30
C VAL A 225 -0.83 21.79 -19.95
N ASP A 226 0.37 21.22 -19.92
CA ASP A 226 1.59 21.90 -20.35
C ASP A 226 1.75 21.83 -21.88
N GLY A 227 1.31 20.73 -22.50
CA GLY A 227 1.40 20.54 -23.95
C GLY A 227 0.27 21.19 -24.75
N ALA A 228 -0.98 21.05 -24.29
CA ALA A 228 -2.16 21.55 -24.99
C ALA A 228 -2.73 22.85 -24.40
N GLY A 229 -2.17 23.37 -23.30
CA GLY A 229 -2.62 24.62 -22.67
C GLY A 229 -4.02 24.53 -22.05
N LEU A 230 -4.49 23.33 -21.71
CA LEU A 230 -5.80 23.14 -21.09
C LEU A 230 -5.80 23.55 -19.61
N SER A 231 -6.99 23.62 -19.02
CA SER A 231 -7.18 23.99 -17.61
C SER A 231 -6.30 23.15 -16.65
N PRO A 232 -5.72 23.76 -15.59
CA PRO A 232 -4.93 23.05 -14.59
C PRO A 232 -5.66 21.90 -13.91
N TYR A 233 -7.00 21.92 -13.90
CA TYR A 233 -7.84 20.85 -13.36
C TYR A 233 -7.67 19.50 -14.07
N TRP A 234 -7.10 19.46 -15.29
CA TRP A 234 -6.73 18.21 -15.94
C TRP A 234 -5.59 17.46 -15.22
N ARG A 235 -4.84 18.12 -14.32
CA ARG A 235 -3.89 17.46 -13.40
C ARG A 235 -4.57 16.43 -12.51
N LEU A 236 -5.87 16.54 -12.24
CA LEU A 236 -6.62 15.59 -11.41
C LEU A 236 -6.67 14.17 -12.01
N LEU A 237 -6.42 14.02 -13.32
CA LEU A 237 -6.27 12.71 -13.97
C LEU A 237 -5.00 11.97 -13.57
N ASP A 238 -4.03 12.67 -12.97
CA ASP A 238 -2.78 12.09 -12.49
C ASP A 238 -3.01 11.22 -11.25
N LEU A 239 -3.28 9.95 -11.49
CA LEU A 239 -3.56 8.95 -10.46
C LEU A 239 -2.40 8.78 -9.47
N PHE A 240 -1.18 9.04 -9.92
CA PHE A 240 0.01 8.81 -9.13
C PHE A 240 0.38 10.00 -8.26
N SER A 241 0.38 11.21 -8.83
CA SER A 241 0.80 12.41 -8.11
C SER A 241 -0.26 12.95 -7.17
N MET A 242 -1.55 12.75 -7.45
CA MET A 242 -2.63 13.31 -6.61
C MET A 242 -2.62 12.84 -5.14
N PRO A 243 -2.31 11.57 -4.81
CA PRO A 243 -2.12 11.16 -3.42
C PRO A 243 -0.98 11.89 -2.71
N PHE A 244 0.13 12.16 -3.42
CA PHE A 244 1.26 12.90 -2.86
C PHE A 244 0.95 14.40 -2.73
N GLU A 245 0.26 14.98 -3.72
CA GLU A 245 -0.24 16.35 -3.65
C GLU A 245 -1.12 16.55 -2.40
N LEU A 246 -1.98 15.57 -2.08
CA LEU A 246 -2.79 15.60 -0.87
C LEU A 246 -1.94 15.63 0.42
N VAL A 247 -0.78 14.97 0.43
CA VAL A 247 0.16 15.03 1.58
C VAL A 247 0.60 16.47 1.81
N TYR A 248 1.06 17.17 0.77
CA TYR A 248 1.43 18.59 0.90
C TYR A 248 0.29 19.42 1.49
N ARG A 249 -0.94 19.21 1.01
CA ARG A 249 -2.12 19.93 1.53
C ARG A 249 -2.43 19.61 2.99
N ILE A 250 -2.24 18.37 3.44
CA ILE A 250 -2.41 17.96 4.85
C ILE A 250 -1.41 18.69 5.76
N PHE A 251 -0.20 18.94 5.26
CA PHE A 251 0.82 19.70 5.97
C PHE A 251 0.68 21.22 5.83
N GLY A 252 -0.32 21.70 5.07
CA GLY A 252 -0.57 23.13 4.86
C GLY A 252 0.37 23.76 3.83
N GLN A 253 1.03 22.94 3.01
CA GLN A 253 1.93 23.38 1.95
C GLN A 253 1.22 23.42 0.58
N PRO A 254 1.68 24.29 -0.35
CA PRO A 254 1.03 24.47 -1.65
C PRO A 254 1.11 23.26 -2.59
N GLY A 255 2.10 22.37 -2.40
CA GLY A 255 2.33 21.22 -3.26
C GLY A 255 2.89 21.59 -4.64
N SER A 256 2.88 20.63 -5.57
CA SER A 256 3.37 20.82 -6.94
C SER A 256 2.34 21.49 -7.85
N PHE A 257 1.05 21.45 -7.49
CA PHE A 257 -0.03 21.98 -8.32
C PHE A 257 -0.88 23.01 -7.57
N PRO A 258 -0.29 24.15 -7.14
CA PRO A 258 -0.96 25.13 -6.27
C PRO A 258 -2.24 25.70 -6.86
N GLU A 259 -2.35 25.74 -8.19
CA GLU A 259 -3.53 26.23 -8.94
C GLU A 259 -4.77 25.38 -8.74
N VAL A 260 -4.61 24.09 -8.40
CA VAL A 260 -5.72 23.17 -8.13
C VAL A 260 -6.16 23.32 -6.68
N SER A 261 -7.48 23.47 -6.47
CA SER A 261 -8.03 23.63 -5.13
C SER A 261 -7.84 22.36 -4.28
N THR A 262 -7.58 22.55 -2.98
CA THR A 262 -7.42 21.44 -2.01
C THR A 262 -8.63 20.51 -1.99
N TRP A 263 -9.84 21.05 -2.14
CA TRP A 263 -11.07 20.25 -2.20
C TRP A 263 -11.12 19.35 -3.43
N ALA A 264 -10.64 19.82 -4.58
CA ALA A 264 -10.57 19.01 -5.79
C ALA A 264 -9.56 17.86 -5.64
N VAL A 265 -8.39 18.13 -5.05
CA VAL A 265 -7.38 17.10 -4.74
C VAL A 265 -7.94 16.06 -3.76
N LEU A 266 -8.63 16.47 -2.70
CA LEU A 266 -9.28 15.55 -1.76
C LEU A 266 -10.35 14.71 -2.46
N ALA A 267 -11.24 15.36 -3.22
CA ALA A 267 -12.35 14.70 -3.89
C ALA A 267 -11.86 13.67 -4.91
N VAL A 268 -10.80 13.98 -5.67
CA VAL A 268 -10.27 13.04 -6.67
C VAL A 268 -9.60 11.84 -6.01
N ASN A 269 -8.85 12.03 -4.93
CA ASN A 269 -8.26 10.92 -4.17
C ASN A 269 -9.34 9.98 -3.59
N LEU A 270 -10.41 10.54 -3.04
CA LEU A 270 -11.56 9.77 -2.58
C LEU A 270 -12.26 9.05 -3.74
N ALA A 271 -12.44 9.72 -4.88
CA ALA A 271 -13.06 9.15 -6.06
C ALA A 271 -12.25 7.96 -6.61
N TRP A 272 -10.92 8.08 -6.69
CA TRP A 272 -10.05 6.98 -7.11
C TRP A 272 -10.07 5.81 -6.12
N THR A 273 -10.07 6.11 -4.81
CA THR A 273 -10.12 5.08 -3.77
C THR A 273 -11.44 4.32 -3.81
N VAL A 274 -12.56 5.03 -3.80
CA VAL A 274 -13.91 4.44 -3.83
C VAL A 274 -14.15 3.75 -5.18
N GLY A 275 -13.81 4.39 -6.29
CA GLY A 275 -13.95 3.83 -7.64
C GLY A 275 -13.16 2.54 -7.81
N GLY A 276 -11.91 2.49 -7.34
CA GLY A 276 -11.09 1.29 -7.36
C GLY A 276 -11.72 0.14 -6.56
N LEU A 277 -12.17 0.41 -5.34
CA LEU A 277 -12.86 -0.58 -4.50
C LEU A 277 -14.18 -1.06 -5.11
N LEU A 278 -14.96 -0.17 -5.74
CA LEU A 278 -16.20 -0.52 -6.43
C LEU A 278 -15.94 -1.42 -7.63
N ILE A 279 -14.90 -1.17 -8.42
CA ILE A 279 -14.49 -2.04 -9.53
C ILE A 279 -14.17 -3.44 -9.00
N VAL A 280 -13.39 -3.54 -7.92
CA VAL A 280 -13.05 -4.82 -7.30
C VAL A 280 -14.32 -5.54 -6.83
N TRP A 281 -15.18 -4.85 -6.10
CA TRP A 281 -16.43 -5.41 -5.58
C TRP A 281 -17.33 -5.91 -6.72
N TRP A 282 -17.52 -5.11 -7.77
CA TRP A 282 -18.30 -5.47 -8.95
C TRP A 282 -17.72 -6.69 -9.70
N ARG A 283 -16.40 -6.76 -9.87
CA ARG A 283 -15.75 -7.93 -10.49
C ARG A 283 -15.99 -9.19 -9.67
N TYR A 284 -15.73 -9.12 -8.36
CA TYR A 284 -15.88 -10.27 -7.47
C TYR A 284 -17.33 -10.69 -7.26
N SER A 285 -18.32 -9.80 -7.36
CA SER A 285 -19.74 -10.17 -7.29
C SER A 285 -20.20 -10.96 -8.51
N ARG A 286 -19.53 -10.80 -9.67
CA ARG A 286 -19.83 -11.54 -10.91
C ARG A 286 -19.02 -12.81 -11.12
N LEU A 287 -18.01 -13.09 -10.28
CA LEU A 287 -17.22 -14.31 -10.41
C LEU A 287 -18.10 -15.56 -10.18
N VAL A 288 -18.06 -16.48 -11.16
CA VAL A 288 -18.62 -17.82 -11.03
C VAL A 288 -17.55 -18.67 -10.36
N ILE A 289 -17.90 -19.22 -9.20
CA ILE A 289 -16.99 -20.06 -8.42
C ILE A 289 -17.47 -21.49 -8.64
N ALA A 290 -16.68 -22.27 -9.38
CA ALA A 290 -16.90 -23.71 -9.47
C ALA A 290 -16.81 -24.27 -8.06
N ARG A 291 -17.93 -24.81 -7.58
CA ARG A 291 -18.01 -25.52 -6.30
C ARG A 291 -17.53 -26.94 -6.47
#